data_AF-A0A1V6CUQ4-F1
#
_entry.id   AF-A0A1V6CUQ4-F1
#
_cell.length_a   1.000
_cell.length_b   1.000
_cell.length_c   1.000
_cell.angle_alpha   90.00
_cell.angle_beta   90.00
_cell.angle_gamma   90.00
#
_symmetry.space_group_name_H-M   'P 1'
#
loop_
_entity.id
_entity.type
_entity.pdbx_description
1 polymer ?
#
loop_
_entity_poly.entity_id
_entity_poly.type
_entity_poly.pdbx_seq_one_letter_code
_entity_poly.pdbx_strand_id
1 'polypeptide(L)'
;MDFSEKIPAKLAEAGKELPFAIPPRYFDDFPARLKARIDKESLREEPRKVRMYDYLRPVLGLAAAFAAVFLLVFFPVKLITQPALTAEASSDAQNIINLVEHVDDHTFFSLLEGETVHDTISDDALESYLAANFSDYDIYLEIHK
;
A
#
# COMPACT_ATOMS: atom_id res chain seq x y z
N MET A 1 -28.99 -58.01 8.33
CA MET A 1 -30.29 -58.09 9.03
C MET A 1 -31.31 -57.45 8.11
N ASP A 2 -32.25 -58.25 7.61
CA ASP A 2 -33.24 -57.80 6.63
C ASP A 2 -34.39 -57.08 7.36
N PHE A 3 -34.43 -55.75 7.21
CA PHE A 3 -35.45 -54.90 7.82
C PHE A 3 -36.79 -54.98 7.06
N SER A 4 -36.80 -55.52 5.84
CA SER A 4 -37.97 -55.52 4.97
C SER A 4 -39.06 -56.50 5.43
N GLU A 5 -38.67 -57.68 5.92
CA GLU A 5 -39.62 -58.72 6.34
C GLU A 5 -40.25 -58.49 7.72
N LYS A 6 -39.59 -57.74 8.62
CA LYS A 6 -40.06 -57.55 10.01
C LYS A 6 -41.08 -56.43 10.19
N ILE A 7 -41.10 -55.46 9.27
CA ILE A 7 -42.03 -54.33 9.29
C ILE A 7 -43.50 -54.77 9.10
N PRO A 8 -43.87 -55.60 8.10
CA PRO A 8 -45.26 -55.99 7.89
C PRO A 8 -45.85 -56.82 9.04
N ALA A 9 -45.05 -57.68 9.68
CA ALA A 9 -45.50 -58.51 10.80
C ALA A 9 -45.87 -57.66 12.04
N LYS A 10 -45.06 -56.64 12.37
CA LYS A 10 -45.35 -55.73 13.50
C LYS A 10 -46.51 -54.78 13.23
N LEU A 11 -46.76 -54.42 11.97
CA LEU A 11 -47.91 -53.60 11.58
C LEU A 11 -49.22 -54.40 11.65
N ALA A 12 -49.18 -55.71 11.42
CA ALA A 12 -50.33 -56.58 11.54
C ALA A 12 -50.78 -56.78 13.00
N GLU A 13 -49.85 -56.85 13.96
CA GLU A 13 -50.15 -56.91 15.40
C GLU A 13 -50.72 -55.59 15.97
N ALA A 14 -50.36 -54.45 15.37
CA ALA A 14 -50.74 -53.12 15.89
C ALA A 14 -52.20 -52.72 15.62
N GLY A 15 -52.96 -53.53 14.87
CA GLY A 15 -54.34 -53.23 14.51
C GLY A 15 -54.48 -52.06 13.52
N LYS A 16 -55.67 -51.90 12.93
CA LYS A 16 -55.96 -50.81 11.98
C LYS A 16 -56.19 -49.46 12.67
N GLU A 17 -56.24 -49.45 14.00
CA GLU A 17 -56.43 -48.25 14.80
C GLU A 17 -55.07 -47.63 15.10
N LEU A 18 -54.88 -46.40 14.62
CA LEU A 18 -53.66 -45.66 14.86
C LEU A 18 -53.60 -45.27 16.35
N PRO A 19 -52.55 -45.66 17.10
CA PRO A 19 -52.42 -45.32 18.52
C PRO A 19 -52.24 -43.80 18.75
N PHE A 20 -52.06 -43.04 17.68
CA PHE A 20 -51.93 -41.59 17.70
C PHE A 20 -53.00 -40.99 16.80
N ALA A 21 -53.86 -40.16 17.39
CA ALA A 21 -54.80 -39.35 16.63
C ALA A 21 -54.07 -38.13 16.07
N ILE A 22 -54.25 -37.88 14.77
CA ILE A 22 -53.81 -36.64 14.14
C ILE A 22 -54.90 -35.58 14.26
N PRO A 23 -54.54 -34.29 14.32
CA PRO A 23 -55.50 -33.21 14.24
C PRO A 23 -56.38 -33.31 12.98
N PRO A 24 -57.65 -32.89 13.05
CA PRO A 24 -58.51 -32.85 11.87
C PRO A 24 -57.87 -31.96 10.81
N ARG A 25 -57.98 -32.36 9.53
CA ARG A 25 -57.43 -31.64 8.37
C ARG A 25 -55.91 -31.49 8.33
N TYR A 26 -55.16 -32.25 9.14
CA TYR A 26 -53.70 -32.16 9.16
C TYR A 26 -53.07 -32.35 7.77
N PHE A 27 -53.49 -33.38 7.03
CA PHE A 27 -52.98 -33.62 5.68
C PHE A 27 -53.60 -32.69 4.64
N ASP A 28 -54.84 -32.24 4.83
CA ASP A 28 -55.52 -31.31 3.92
C ASP A 28 -54.85 -29.92 3.90
N ASP A 29 -54.43 -29.44 5.08
CA ASP A 29 -53.79 -28.13 5.23
C ASP A 29 -52.25 -28.20 5.10
N PHE A 30 -51.68 -29.40 4.95
CA PHE A 30 -50.23 -29.59 4.78
C PHE A 30 -49.65 -28.91 3.53
N PRO A 31 -50.25 -29.04 2.32
CA PRO A 31 -49.73 -28.38 1.12
C PRO A 31 -49.69 -26.85 1.26
N ALA A 32 -50.71 -26.27 1.90
CA ALA A 32 -50.78 -24.82 2.15
C ALA A 32 -49.67 -24.37 3.11
N ARG A 33 -49.42 -25.13 4.19
CA ARG A 33 -48.35 -24.84 5.15
C ARG A 33 -46.96 -24.99 4.52
N LEU A 34 -46.77 -26.01 3.70
CA LEU A 34 -45.52 -26.24 2.98
C LEU A 34 -45.23 -25.08 2.01
N LYS A 35 -46.22 -24.67 1.21
CA LYS A 35 -46.09 -23.55 0.29
C LYS A 35 -45.77 -22.25 1.03
N ALA A 36 -46.48 -21.93 2.09
CA ALA A 36 -46.21 -20.75 2.92
C ALA A 36 -44.80 -20.77 3.53
N ARG A 37 -44.26 -21.95 3.85
CA ARG A 37 -42.88 -22.11 4.33
C ARG A 37 -41.87 -21.83 3.23
N ILE A 38 -42.07 -22.39 2.03
CA ILE A 38 -41.22 -22.17 0.86
C ILE A 38 -41.20 -20.69 0.48
N ASP A 39 -42.38 -20.04 0.41
CA ASP A 39 -42.49 -18.62 0.07
C ASP A 39 -41.78 -17.73 1.12
N LYS A 40 -41.88 -18.10 2.40
CA LYS A 40 -41.18 -17.37 3.48
C LYS A 40 -39.66 -17.53 3.41
N GLU A 41 -39.18 -18.69 3.01
CA GLU A 41 -37.74 -18.99 2.88
C GLU A 41 -37.17 -18.35 1.61
N SER A 42 -37.90 -18.36 0.49
CA SER A 42 -37.49 -17.69 -0.75
C SER A 42 -37.46 -16.16 -0.62
N LEU A 43 -38.38 -15.57 0.14
CA LEU A 43 -38.37 -14.12 0.44
C LEU A 43 -37.24 -13.70 1.40
N ARG A 44 -36.62 -14.64 2.11
CA ARG A 44 -35.55 -14.36 3.08
C ARG A 44 -34.18 -14.14 2.41
N GLU A 45 -34.09 -14.42 1.12
CA GLU A 45 -32.88 -14.25 0.30
C GLU A 45 -32.97 -13.07 -0.68
N GLU A 46 -33.80 -12.06 -0.43
CA GLU A 46 -33.62 -10.77 -1.11
C GLU A 46 -32.21 -10.26 -0.76
N PRO A 47 -31.27 -10.17 -1.72
CA PRO A 47 -29.94 -9.68 -1.44
C PRO A 47 -30.10 -8.25 -0.93
N ARG A 48 -29.75 -8.03 0.34
CA ARG A 48 -29.77 -6.69 0.94
C ARG A 48 -29.08 -5.76 -0.03
N LYS A 49 -29.87 -4.89 -0.67
CA LYS A 49 -29.41 -4.01 -1.74
C LYS A 49 -28.41 -3.04 -1.13
N VAL A 50 -27.15 -3.45 -1.10
CA VAL A 50 -26.04 -2.66 -0.59
C VAL A 50 -26.02 -1.38 -1.40
N ARG A 51 -26.24 -0.25 -0.74
CA ARG A 51 -26.27 1.04 -1.41
C ARG A 51 -24.81 1.38 -1.71
N MET A 52 -24.53 1.98 -2.87
CA MET A 52 -23.16 2.35 -3.25
C MET A 52 -22.46 3.18 -2.16
N TYR A 53 -23.22 4.00 -1.43
CA TYR A 53 -22.75 4.80 -0.30
C TYR A 53 -22.26 3.99 0.92
N ASP A 54 -22.66 2.73 1.07
CA ASP A 54 -22.17 1.85 2.14
C ASP A 54 -20.69 1.48 1.94
N TYR A 55 -20.22 1.47 0.68
CA TYR A 55 -18.81 1.27 0.33
C TYR A 55 -17.97 2.56 0.41
N LEU A 56 -18.60 3.73 0.26
CA LEU A 56 -17.90 5.01 0.40
C LEU A 56 -17.56 5.34 1.86
N ARG A 57 -18.33 4.82 2.82
CA ARG A 57 -18.10 5.01 4.27
C ARG A 57 -16.68 4.65 4.73
N PRO A 58 -16.13 3.45 4.44
CA PRO A 58 -14.77 3.10 4.84
C PRO A 58 -13.68 3.82 4.02
N VAL A 59 -13.93 4.09 2.73
CA VAL A 59 -12.96 4.77 1.85
C VAL A 59 -12.73 6.23 2.28
N LEU A 60 -13.77 6.90 2.80
CA LEU A 60 -13.64 8.25 3.36
C LEU A 60 -12.70 8.30 4.57
N GLY A 61 -12.66 7.25 5.39
CA GLY A 61 -11.73 7.16 6.53
C GLY A 61 -10.26 7.06 6.08
N LEU A 62 -10.01 6.29 5.01
CA LEU A 62 -8.68 6.19 4.41
C LEU A 62 -8.21 7.52 3.80
N ALA A 63 -9.09 8.20 3.06
CA ALA A 63 -8.79 9.51 2.49
C ALA A 63 -8.51 10.56 3.57
N ALA A 64 -9.25 10.53 4.68
CA ALA A 64 -9.03 11.41 5.83
C ALA A 64 -7.67 11.16 6.49
N ALA A 65 -7.23 9.90 6.60
CA ALA A 65 -5.92 9.57 7.14
C ALA A 65 -4.78 10.09 6.26
N PHE A 66 -4.88 9.92 4.93
CA PHE A 66 -3.90 10.49 4.00
C PHE A 66 -3.89 12.01 4.01
N ALA A 67 -5.07 12.64 4.05
CA ALA A 67 -5.18 14.10 4.17
C ALA A 67 -4.59 14.62 5.50
N ALA A 68 -4.77 13.89 6.60
CA ALA A 68 -4.19 14.24 7.90
C ALA A 68 -2.66 14.16 7.88
N VAL A 69 -2.08 13.10 7.31
CA VAL A 69 -0.62 12.98 7.13
C VAL A 69 -0.10 14.10 6.22
N PHE A 70 -0.79 14.36 5.10
CA PHE A 70 -0.44 15.45 4.20
C PHE A 70 -0.47 16.81 4.89
N LEU A 71 -1.50 17.08 5.70
CA LEU A 71 -1.63 18.33 6.45
C LEU A 71 -0.53 18.46 7.51
N LEU A 72 -0.19 17.36 8.20
CA LEU A 72 0.89 17.33 9.19
C LEU A 72 2.25 17.71 8.58
N VAL A 73 2.51 17.35 7.32
CA VAL A 73 3.74 17.73 6.61
C VAL A 73 3.61 19.11 5.95
N PHE A 74 2.51 19.37 5.25
CA PHE A 74 2.30 20.59 4.46
C PHE A 74 2.20 21.84 5.33
N PHE A 75 1.56 21.74 6.50
CA PHE A 75 1.36 22.87 7.41
C PHE A 75 2.69 23.44 7.97
N PRO A 76 3.61 22.65 8.57
CA PRO A 76 4.90 23.16 9.02
C PRO A 76 5.79 23.57 7.85
N VAL A 77 5.77 22.85 6.71
CA VAL A 77 6.53 23.24 5.52
C VAL A 77 6.11 24.64 5.07
N LYS A 78 4.81 24.90 4.91
CA LYS A 78 4.30 26.22 4.49
C LYS A 78 4.51 27.32 5.55
N LEU A 79 4.53 26.97 6.84
CA LEU A 79 4.73 27.94 7.92
C LEU A 79 6.21 28.34 8.08
N ILE A 80 7.14 27.41 7.84
CA ILE A 80 8.59 27.61 7.96
C ILE A 80 9.19 28.16 6.66
N THR A 81 8.66 27.74 5.50
CA THR A 81 9.11 28.26 4.18
C THR A 81 8.40 29.58 3.85
N GLN A 82 8.86 30.68 4.46
CA GLN A 82 8.67 31.99 3.86
C GLN A 82 9.63 32.10 2.65
N PRO A 83 9.18 32.47 1.44
CA PRO A 83 10.02 32.52 0.24
C PRO A 83 11.02 33.70 0.20
N ALA A 84 11.37 34.27 1.36
CA ALA A 84 12.26 35.43 1.46
C ALA A 84 13.57 35.16 2.21
N LEU A 85 13.79 33.98 2.79
CA LEU A 85 15.00 33.68 3.58
C LEU A 85 15.70 32.36 3.23
N THR A 86 15.19 31.58 2.28
CA THR A 86 15.78 30.28 1.90
C THR A 86 16.51 30.30 0.55
N ALA A 87 16.63 31.45 -0.11
CA ALA A 87 17.41 31.56 -1.35
C ALA A 87 18.94 31.50 -1.11
N GLU A 88 19.42 31.86 0.09
CA GLU A 88 20.86 31.88 0.38
C GLU A 88 21.32 30.63 1.14
N ALA A 89 20.49 30.06 2.03
CA ALA A 89 20.88 28.91 2.85
C ALA A 89 20.90 27.56 2.10
N SER A 90 20.13 27.41 1.01
CA SER A 90 20.15 26.19 0.21
C SER A 90 21.27 26.17 -0.82
N SER A 91 21.80 27.33 -1.25
CA SER A 91 22.87 27.39 -2.24
C SER A 91 24.19 26.90 -1.65
N ASP A 92 24.55 27.38 -0.46
CA ASP A 92 25.84 27.04 0.16
C ASP A 92 25.88 25.60 0.68
N ALA A 93 24.78 25.10 1.27
CA ALA A 93 24.72 23.71 1.71
C ALA A 93 24.80 22.73 0.53
N GLN A 94 24.12 23.03 -0.58
CA GLN A 94 24.22 22.20 -1.79
C GLN A 94 25.60 22.30 -2.44
N ASN A 95 26.23 23.47 -2.43
CA ASN A 95 27.60 23.65 -2.92
C ASN A 95 28.61 22.88 -2.08
N ILE A 96 28.48 22.88 -0.75
CA ILE A 96 29.35 22.11 0.14
C ILE A 96 29.15 20.61 -0.07
N ILE A 97 27.91 20.14 -0.25
CA ILE A 97 27.61 18.74 -0.53
C ILE A 97 28.18 18.30 -1.89
N ASN A 98 28.01 19.12 -2.93
CA ASN A 98 28.56 18.85 -4.25
C ASN A 98 30.10 18.90 -4.25
N LEU A 99 30.70 19.80 -3.44
CA LEU A 99 32.15 19.88 -3.28
C LEU A 99 32.69 18.64 -2.57
N VAL A 100 31.99 18.14 -1.54
CA VAL A 100 32.34 16.88 -0.86
C VAL A 100 32.20 15.67 -1.78
N GLU A 101 31.21 15.65 -2.67
CA GLU A 101 31.01 14.55 -3.63
C GLU A 101 32.16 14.43 -4.65
N HIS A 102 32.82 15.55 -4.97
CA HIS A 102 33.90 15.59 -5.97
C HIS A 102 35.31 15.61 -5.37
N VAL A 103 35.45 15.63 -4.04
CA VAL A 103 36.74 15.63 -3.35
C VAL A 103 37.05 14.21 -2.87
N ASP A 104 38.21 13.70 -3.27
CA ASP A 104 38.70 12.40 -2.80
C ASP A 104 38.97 12.41 -1.28
N ASP A 105 38.71 11.27 -0.61
CA ASP A 105 38.80 11.13 0.85
C ASP A 105 40.18 11.59 1.38
N HIS A 106 41.26 11.28 0.65
CA HIS A 106 42.61 11.69 1.03
C HIS A 106 42.80 13.21 1.05
N THR A 107 42.16 13.92 0.12
CA THR A 107 42.24 15.38 0.01
C THR A 107 41.35 16.03 1.06
N PHE A 108 40.22 15.40 1.40
CA PHE A 108 39.38 15.84 2.51
C PHE A 108 40.11 15.73 3.86
N PHE A 109 40.79 14.61 4.11
CA PHE A 109 41.55 14.42 5.35
C PHE A 109 42.75 15.38 5.47
N SER A 110 43.47 15.67 4.38
CA SER A 110 44.58 16.64 4.43
C SER A 110 44.13 18.07 4.71
N LEU A 111 42.96 18.47 4.19
CA LEU A 111 42.35 19.78 4.49
C LEU A 111 41.87 19.87 5.95
N LEU A 112 41.37 18.78 6.52
CA LEU A 112 40.90 18.73 7.91
C LEU A 112 42.05 18.69 8.93
N GLU A 113 43.14 18.02 8.59
CA GLU A 113 44.33 17.89 9.45
C GLU A 113 45.13 19.20 9.55
N GLY A 114 44.77 20.22 8.75
CA GLY A 114 45.27 21.58 8.90
C GLY A 114 46.75 21.73 8.59
N GLU A 115 47.38 20.72 7.99
CA GLU A 115 48.71 20.86 7.43
C GLU A 115 48.55 21.50 6.05
N THR A 116 48.60 22.83 6.02
CA THR A 116 48.78 23.60 4.78
C THR A 116 50.18 23.30 4.23
N VAL A 117 50.37 22.09 3.70
CA VAL A 117 51.46 21.82 2.78
C VAL A 117 51.05 22.52 1.50
N HIS A 118 51.55 23.74 1.33
CA HIS A 118 51.52 24.42 0.05
C HIS A 118 52.51 23.70 -0.86
N ASP A 119 52.17 22.48 -1.27
CA ASP A 119 52.93 21.75 -2.28
C ASP A 119 52.60 22.45 -3.59
N THR A 120 53.50 23.33 -4.00
CA THR A 120 53.43 23.97 -5.31
C THR A 120 53.51 22.84 -6.32
N ILE A 121 52.37 22.46 -6.89
CA ILE A 121 52.29 21.46 -7.95
C ILE A 121 53.34 21.85 -8.99
N SER A 122 54.35 21.01 -9.20
CA SER A 122 55.40 21.31 -10.16
C SER A 122 54.79 21.34 -11.56
N ASP A 123 55.24 22.26 -12.41
CA ASP A 123 54.80 22.33 -13.81
C ASP A 123 54.93 20.96 -14.49
N ASP A 124 55.99 20.21 -14.19
CA ASP A 124 56.20 18.84 -14.71
C ASP A 124 55.07 17.86 -14.31
N ALA A 125 54.53 17.98 -13.09
CA ALA A 125 53.45 17.12 -12.61
C ALA A 125 52.11 17.51 -13.27
N LEU A 126 51.89 18.81 -13.49
CA LEU A 126 50.75 19.33 -14.22
C LEU A 126 50.78 18.89 -15.70
N GLU A 127 51.92 19.00 -16.36
CA GLU A 127 52.11 18.53 -17.74
C GLU A 127 51.84 17.03 -17.87
N SER A 128 52.38 16.22 -16.94
CA SER A 128 52.16 14.78 -16.94
C SER A 128 50.68 14.40 -16.71
N TYR A 129 49.99 15.11 -15.82
CA TYR A 129 48.57 14.91 -15.57
C TYR A 129 47.72 15.29 -16.80
N LEU A 130 48.03 16.42 -17.43
CA LEU A 130 47.33 16.88 -18.63
C LEU A 130 47.51 15.87 -19.77
N ALA A 131 48.73 15.41 -20.03
CA ALA A 131 49.00 14.43 -21.08
C ALA A 131 48.38 13.04 -20.81
N ALA A 132 48.20 12.67 -19.54
CA ALA A 132 47.59 11.39 -19.18
C ALA A 132 46.06 11.39 -19.29
N ASN A 133 45.41 12.54 -19.09
CA ASN A 133 43.95 12.63 -18.98
C ASN A 133 43.28 13.33 -20.18
N PHE A 134 44.03 14.15 -20.92
CA PHE A 134 43.51 14.88 -22.07
C PHE A 134 44.35 14.62 -23.31
N SER A 135 43.70 14.50 -24.47
CA SER A 135 44.40 14.41 -25.73
C SER A 135 44.80 15.80 -26.24
N ASP A 136 45.91 15.90 -26.97
CA ASP A 136 46.35 17.17 -27.59
C ASP A 136 45.25 17.82 -28.44
N TYR A 137 44.36 17.02 -29.01
CA TYR A 137 43.22 17.48 -29.79
C TYR A 137 42.17 18.19 -28.93
N ASP A 138 41.87 17.65 -27.74
CA ASP A 138 40.92 18.26 -26.81
C ASP A 138 41.45 19.58 -26.25
N ILE A 139 42.76 19.62 -25.95
CA ILE A 139 43.44 20.83 -25.50
C ILE A 139 43.39 21.91 -26.59
N TYR A 140 43.64 21.55 -27.85
CA TYR A 140 43.57 22.48 -28.98
C TYR A 140 42.17 23.10 -29.14
N LEU A 141 41.11 22.31 -29.00
CA LEU A 141 39.74 22.79 -29.13
C LEU A 141 39.38 23.81 -28.04
N GLU A 142 39.84 23.63 -26.81
CA GLU A 142 39.51 24.55 -25.72
C GLU A 142 40.34 25.84 -25.78
N ILE A 143 41.59 25.79 -26.25
CA ILE A 143 42.43 26.99 -26.42
C ILE A 143 41.93 27.89 -27.57
N HIS A 144 41.34 27.30 -28.61
CA HIS A 144 40.86 28.02 -29.80
C HIS A 144 39.36 28.31 -29.82
N LYS A 145 38.74 28.30 -28.64
CA LYS A 145 37.33 28.64 -28.42
C LYS A 145 37.16 30.13 -28.08
#